data_AF-A0A7W6J327-F1
#
_entry.id   AF-A0A7W6J327-F1
#
_cell.length_a   1.000
_cell.length_b   1.000
_cell.length_c   1.000
_cell.angle_alpha   90.00
_cell.angle_beta   90.00
_cell.angle_gamma   90.00
#
_symmetry.space_group_name_H-M   'P 1'
#
loop_
_entity.id
_entity.type
_entity.pdbx_description
1 polymer ?
#
loop_
_entity_poly.entity_id
_entity_poly.type
_entity_poly.pdbx_seq_one_letter_code
_entity_poly.pdbx_strand_id
1 'polypeptide(L)'
;MDLKLIERLLELMDRSTAEELTVQENGVTIRIARHGAARAAVAPMPAAPMPVVPAPAAVAGAGTDASPHPEQTRPAAPAAGKAAERIIRAGMTGAFYRSPTPGAPPFVEAGAAVRDGQTLALLEAMKTFNPVECDGDGTISAVHAEDGAMVEAGDPLFSLRPA
;
A
#
# COMPACT_ATOMS: atom_id res chain seq x y z
N MET A 1 -9.99 20.50 -23.73
CA MET A 1 -10.65 20.74 -22.42
C MET A 1 -11.42 22.04 -22.51
N ASP A 2 -12.70 22.03 -22.17
CA ASP A 2 -13.63 23.16 -22.35
C ASP A 2 -13.80 23.94 -21.03
N LEU A 3 -13.82 25.27 -21.08
CA LEU A 3 -14.00 26.13 -19.89
C LEU A 3 -15.35 25.90 -19.20
N LYS A 4 -16.40 25.56 -19.97
CA LYS A 4 -17.74 25.26 -19.43
C LYS A 4 -17.76 23.99 -18.58
N LEU A 5 -16.86 23.05 -18.86
CA LEU A 5 -16.74 21.82 -18.07
C LEU A 5 -16.15 22.13 -16.69
N ILE A 6 -15.18 23.04 -16.62
CA ILE A 6 -14.54 23.46 -15.36
C ILE A 6 -15.55 24.16 -14.45
N GLU A 7 -16.36 25.08 -14.99
CA GLU A 7 -17.44 25.76 -14.24
C GLU A 7 -18.43 24.75 -13.65
N ARG A 8 -18.84 23.76 -14.46
CA ARG A 8 -19.76 22.71 -13.99
C ARG A 8 -19.12 21.80 -12.92
N LEU A 9 -17.82 21.53 -13.01
CA LEU A 9 -17.09 20.76 -12.01
C LEU A 9 -16.98 21.52 -10.68
N LEU A 10 -16.80 22.84 -10.72
CA LEU A 10 -16.82 23.70 -9.53
C LEU A 10 -18.22 23.73 -8.89
N GLU A 11 -19.28 23.91 -9.68
CA GLU A 11 -20.66 23.84 -9.18
C GLU A 11 -21.00 22.48 -8.56
N LEU A 12 -20.54 21.39 -9.18
CA LEU A 12 -20.69 20.04 -8.62
C LEU A 12 -19.91 19.87 -7.32
N MET A 13 -18.70 20.44 -7.24
CA MET A 13 -17.91 20.40 -6.03
C MET A 13 -18.58 21.17 -4.89
N ASP A 14 -19.21 22.33 -5.16
CA ASP A 14 -19.94 23.12 -4.15
C ASP A 14 -21.22 22.43 -3.66
N ARG A 15 -21.94 21.75 -4.57
CA ARG A 15 -23.11 20.95 -4.21
C ARG A 15 -22.76 19.64 -3.50
N SER A 16 -21.51 19.21 -3.58
CA SER A 16 -21.00 18.01 -2.95
C SER A 16 -20.30 18.34 -1.63
N THR A 17 -20.19 17.33 -0.76
CA THR A 17 -19.34 17.39 0.43
C THR A 17 -17.93 16.88 0.13
N ALA A 18 -17.58 16.69 -1.14
CA ALA A 18 -16.25 16.25 -1.55
C ALA A 18 -15.21 17.33 -1.26
N GLU A 19 -14.14 16.94 -0.57
CA GLU A 19 -12.99 17.81 -0.26
C GLU A 19 -12.02 17.94 -1.45
N GLU A 20 -12.01 16.96 -2.37
CA GLU A 20 -11.16 16.96 -3.56
C GLU A 20 -11.83 16.22 -4.73
N LEU A 21 -11.63 16.73 -5.94
CA LEU A 21 -12.12 16.17 -7.20
C LEU A 21 -10.97 16.15 -8.23
N THR A 22 -10.67 14.97 -8.77
CA THR A 22 -9.67 14.79 -9.84
C THR A 22 -10.34 14.26 -11.11
N VAL A 23 -10.12 14.93 -12.24
CA VAL A 23 -10.66 14.51 -13.55
C VAL A 23 -9.53 14.47 -14.57
N GLN A 24 -9.46 13.38 -15.34
CA GLN A 24 -8.50 13.22 -16.45
C GLN A 24 -9.25 13.12 -17.78
N GLU A 25 -8.87 13.93 -18.75
CA GLU A 25 -9.43 13.87 -20.10
C GLU A 25 -8.36 14.22 -21.14
N ASN A 26 -8.20 13.40 -22.18
CA ASN A 26 -7.25 13.64 -23.28
C ASN A 26 -5.82 13.99 -22.81
N GLY A 27 -5.35 13.35 -21.74
CA GLY A 27 -4.02 13.59 -21.15
C GLY A 27 -3.91 14.84 -20.26
N VAL A 28 -5.01 15.56 -20.04
CA VAL A 28 -5.06 16.72 -19.15
C VAL A 28 -5.70 16.32 -17.82
N THR A 29 -4.99 16.53 -16.72
CA THR A 29 -5.48 16.27 -15.35
C THR A 29 -5.86 17.58 -14.67
N ILE A 30 -7.09 17.69 -14.20
CA ILE A 30 -7.58 18.81 -13.39
C ILE A 30 -7.84 18.30 -11.97
N ARG A 31 -7.28 19.03 -10.99
CA ARG A 31 -7.45 18.75 -9.57
C ARG A 31 -8.07 19.96 -8.89
N ILE A 32 -9.22 19.77 -8.27
CA ILE A 32 -9.97 20.81 -7.57
C ILE A 32 -10.09 20.38 -6.11
N ALA A 33 -9.60 21.20 -5.18
CA ALA A 33 -9.61 20.88 -3.75
C ALA A 33 -10.22 22.05 -2.95
N ARG A 34 -11.03 21.71 -1.95
CA ARG A 34 -11.62 22.66 -1.01
C ARG A 34 -10.60 22.92 0.09
N HIS A 35 -10.07 24.15 0.17
CA HIS A 35 -9.16 24.52 1.25
C HIS A 35 -9.96 24.83 2.53
N GLY A 36 -10.13 23.82 3.38
CA GLY A 36 -10.44 24.02 4.80
C GLY A 36 -9.26 24.69 5.51
N ALA A 37 -9.53 25.78 6.24
CA ALA A 37 -8.53 26.51 6.99
C ALA A 37 -7.89 25.67 8.12
N ALA A 38 -6.63 26.02 8.41
CA ALA A 38 -5.82 25.70 9.59
C ALA A 38 -4.95 24.42 9.54
N ARG A 39 -3.72 24.57 9.05
CA ARG A 39 -2.56 23.91 9.68
C ARG A 39 -2.01 24.86 10.74
N ALA A 40 -2.40 24.62 12.00
CA ALA A 40 -1.69 25.17 13.14
C ALA A 40 -0.27 24.59 13.17
N ALA A 41 0.72 25.47 13.21
CA ALA A 41 2.12 25.13 13.34
C ALA A 41 2.37 24.46 14.71
N VAL A 42 2.89 23.23 14.69
CA VAL A 42 3.47 22.61 15.88
C VAL A 42 4.90 23.11 16.04
N ALA A 43 5.15 23.84 17.14
CA ALA A 43 6.46 24.33 17.54
C ALA A 43 7.36 23.16 17.99
N PRO A 44 8.66 23.15 17.64
CA PRO A 44 9.59 22.14 18.13
C PRO A 44 9.91 22.39 19.62
N MET A 45 9.76 21.35 20.43
CA MET A 45 10.16 21.32 21.84
C MET A 45 11.67 20.99 21.92
N PRO A 46 12.47 21.66 22.78
CA PRO A 46 13.91 21.43 22.86
C PRO A 46 14.22 20.10 23.58
N ALA A 47 15.12 19.31 23.00
CA ALA A 47 15.63 18.06 23.57
C ALA A 47 16.60 18.35 24.74
N ALA A 48 16.42 17.64 25.85
CA ALA A 48 17.32 17.68 26.99
C ALA A 48 18.61 16.86 26.72
N PRO A 49 19.79 17.31 27.16
CA PRO A 49 21.04 16.58 26.98
C PRO A 49 21.13 15.38 27.93
N MET A 50 21.42 14.20 27.39
CA MET A 50 21.78 13.01 28.17
C MET A 50 23.29 12.98 28.47
N PRO A 51 23.71 12.40 29.61
CA PRO A 51 25.11 12.38 30.02
C PRO A 51 25.93 11.35 29.23
N VAL A 52 27.15 11.75 28.87
CA VAL A 52 28.17 10.88 28.29
C VAL A 52 28.78 9.96 29.37
N VAL A 53 28.78 8.65 29.12
CA VAL A 53 29.53 7.65 29.89
C VAL A 53 30.78 7.23 29.10
N PRO A 54 31.96 7.15 29.72
CA PRO A 54 33.20 6.80 29.02
C PRO A 54 33.30 5.30 28.74
N ALA A 55 33.88 5.00 27.59
CA ALA A 55 34.16 3.66 27.07
C ALA A 55 35.32 2.96 27.81
N PRO A 56 35.34 1.62 27.78
CA PRO A 56 36.58 0.87 27.75
C PRO A 56 36.74 0.05 26.46
N ALA A 57 37.98 -0.36 26.24
CA ALA A 57 38.61 -0.64 24.96
C ALA A 57 38.37 -2.05 24.38
N ALA A 58 38.53 -2.07 23.06
CA ALA A 58 38.88 -3.13 22.11
C ALA A 58 39.25 -4.53 22.65
N VAL A 59 38.64 -5.55 22.03
CA VAL A 59 39.33 -6.78 21.64
C VAL A 59 39.00 -7.11 20.17
N ALA A 60 40.07 -7.37 19.43
CA ALA A 60 40.07 -7.73 18.02
C ALA A 60 39.49 -9.14 17.79
N GLY A 61 38.76 -9.29 16.69
CA GLY A 61 38.32 -10.59 16.17
C GLY A 61 37.98 -10.44 14.69
N ALA A 62 38.87 -10.98 13.85
CA ALA A 62 38.79 -10.97 12.40
C ALA A 62 37.58 -11.76 11.87
N GLY A 63 37.05 -11.32 10.73
CA GLY A 63 36.05 -12.06 9.97
C GLY A 63 35.50 -11.27 8.78
N THR A 64 36.21 -11.35 7.67
CA THR A 64 35.73 -11.16 6.29
C THR A 64 34.27 -11.57 6.11
N ASP A 65 33.42 -10.72 5.53
CA ASP A 65 32.95 -10.92 4.14
C ASP A 65 32.10 -9.74 3.64
N ALA A 66 32.05 -9.62 2.32
CA ALA A 66 31.67 -8.48 1.54
C ALA A 66 30.21 -8.02 1.68
N SER A 67 30.02 -6.70 1.84
CA SER A 67 28.83 -6.03 1.31
C SER A 67 28.80 -6.17 -0.22
N PRO A 68 27.62 -6.40 -0.78
CA PRO A 68 27.03 -5.31 -1.53
C PRO A 68 25.51 -5.18 -1.29
N HIS A 69 25.08 -3.98 -0.91
CA HIS A 69 23.97 -3.34 -1.61
C HIS A 69 24.60 -2.59 -2.80
N PRO A 70 23.92 -2.33 -3.93
CA PRO A 70 22.47 -2.27 -4.13
C PRO A 70 21.98 -2.95 -5.42
N GLU A 71 20.72 -3.41 -5.50
CA GLU A 71 20.11 -3.49 -6.84
C GLU A 71 18.58 -3.32 -6.86
N GLN A 72 18.19 -2.28 -7.59
CA GLN A 72 16.87 -2.05 -8.14
C GLN A 72 16.39 -3.30 -8.88
N THR A 73 15.41 -4.01 -8.33
CA THR A 73 14.78 -5.13 -9.05
C THR A 73 13.69 -4.58 -9.97
N ARG A 74 14.07 -4.29 -11.21
CA ARG A 74 13.18 -4.28 -12.39
C ARG A 74 12.87 -5.75 -12.76
N PRO A 75 11.70 -6.07 -13.35
CA PRO A 75 11.10 -7.40 -13.27
C PRO A 75 11.88 -8.47 -14.06
N ALA A 76 12.21 -9.57 -13.40
CA ALA A 76 12.67 -10.79 -14.06
C ALA A 76 11.47 -11.56 -14.62
N ALA A 77 11.46 -11.76 -15.94
CA ALA A 77 10.56 -12.68 -16.64
C ALA A 77 11.10 -14.14 -16.58
N PRO A 78 10.25 -15.15 -16.76
CA PRO A 78 10.21 -16.33 -15.89
C PRO A 78 10.98 -17.56 -16.40
N ALA A 79 11.39 -18.42 -15.46
CA ALA A 79 11.78 -19.80 -15.74
C ALA A 79 10.54 -20.66 -16.04
N ALA A 80 10.54 -21.33 -17.19
CA ALA A 80 9.49 -22.25 -17.62
C ALA A 80 9.50 -23.54 -16.78
N GLY A 81 8.34 -23.95 -16.28
CA GLY A 81 8.18 -25.23 -15.56
C GLY A 81 7.15 -25.27 -14.43
N LYS A 82 6.28 -24.27 -14.32
CA LYS A 82 5.00 -24.16 -13.58
C LYS A 82 4.51 -22.76 -13.97
N ALA A 83 3.21 -22.53 -14.18
CA ALA A 83 2.74 -21.15 -14.32
C ALA A 83 3.31 -20.37 -13.12
N ALA A 84 4.17 -19.38 -13.37
CA ALA A 84 4.85 -18.68 -12.30
C ALA A 84 3.77 -18.08 -11.41
N GLU A 85 3.68 -18.53 -10.15
CA GLU A 85 2.69 -18.00 -9.23
C GLU A 85 2.97 -16.50 -9.06
N ARG A 86 1.95 -15.70 -9.30
CA ARG A 86 2.02 -14.26 -9.14
C ARG A 86 1.79 -13.93 -7.67
N ILE A 87 2.69 -13.14 -7.09
CA ILE A 87 2.59 -12.73 -5.70
C ILE A 87 1.94 -11.35 -5.63
N ILE A 88 0.78 -11.28 -4.98
CA ILE A 88 0.10 -10.03 -4.65
C ILE A 88 0.67 -9.55 -3.32
N ARG A 89 1.19 -8.31 -3.31
CA ARG A 89 1.93 -7.74 -2.18
C ARG A 89 1.16 -6.59 -1.55
N ALA A 90 1.47 -6.30 -0.29
CA ALA A 90 0.94 -5.14 0.41
C ALA A 90 1.44 -3.85 -0.25
N GLY A 91 0.53 -2.96 -0.63
CA GLY A 91 0.88 -1.66 -1.21
C GLY A 91 1.35 -0.64 -0.17
N MET A 92 1.07 -0.89 1.11
CA MET A 92 1.43 -0.02 2.23
C MET A 92 1.52 -0.81 3.54
N THR A 93 2.14 -0.21 4.54
CA THR A 93 2.14 -0.73 5.90
C THR A 93 0.77 -0.53 6.56
N GLY A 94 0.25 -1.56 7.21
CA GLY A 94 -1.05 -1.51 7.88
C GLY A 94 -1.47 -2.84 8.49
N ALA A 95 -2.63 -2.87 9.12
CA ALA A 95 -3.23 -4.11 9.60
C ALA A 95 -4.01 -4.79 8.47
N PHE A 96 -3.74 -6.08 8.24
CA PHE A 96 -4.38 -6.88 7.20
C PHE A 96 -5.68 -7.51 7.70
N TYR A 97 -6.77 -7.36 6.95
CA TYR A 97 -8.05 -7.98 7.26
C TYR A 97 -8.58 -8.80 6.09
N ARG A 98 -9.03 -10.01 6.40
CA ARG A 98 -9.58 -10.94 5.41
C ARG A 98 -11.05 -10.71 5.13
N SER A 99 -11.76 -10.00 6.02
CA SER A 99 -13.20 -9.77 5.96
C SER A 99 -13.55 -8.28 5.86
N PRO A 100 -14.70 -7.91 5.27
CA PRO A 100 -15.13 -6.51 5.17
C PRO A 100 -15.47 -5.88 6.53
N THR A 101 -15.92 -6.70 7.48
CA THR A 101 -16.25 -6.31 8.85
C THR A 101 -15.98 -7.48 9.81
N PRO A 102 -15.81 -7.22 11.12
CA PRO A 102 -15.65 -8.28 12.11
C PRO A 102 -16.81 -9.28 12.09
N GLY A 103 -16.49 -10.57 12.02
CA GLY A 103 -17.48 -11.65 11.99
C GLY A 103 -18.13 -11.92 10.62
N ALA A 104 -17.83 -11.13 9.59
CA ALA A 104 -18.23 -11.45 8.23
C ALA A 104 -17.31 -12.52 7.61
N PRO A 105 -17.79 -13.27 6.59
CA PRO A 105 -16.94 -14.18 5.82
C PRO A 105 -15.77 -13.44 5.15
N PRO A 106 -14.64 -14.12 4.92
CA PRO A 106 -13.52 -13.53 4.20
C PRO A 106 -13.91 -13.23 2.75
N PHE A 107 -13.27 -12.24 2.13
CA PHE A 107 -13.46 -11.94 0.70
C PHE A 107 -13.09 -13.13 -0.18
N VAL A 108 -11.98 -13.80 0.15
CA VAL A 108 -11.47 -14.97 -0.57
C VAL A 108 -10.79 -15.99 0.36
N GLU A 109 -10.80 -17.24 -0.10
CA GLU A 109 -10.15 -18.39 0.51
C GLU A 109 -9.14 -19.00 -0.48
N ALA A 110 -8.18 -19.79 0.01
CA ALA A 110 -7.32 -20.56 -0.88
C ALA A 110 -8.17 -21.55 -1.70
N GLY A 111 -7.91 -21.59 -3.01
CA GLY A 111 -8.70 -22.32 -4.01
C GLY A 111 -9.82 -21.51 -4.66
N ALA A 112 -10.09 -20.28 -4.21
CA ALA A 112 -11.11 -19.42 -4.83
C ALA A 112 -10.64 -18.87 -6.17
N ALA A 113 -11.52 -18.90 -7.18
CA ALA A 113 -11.32 -18.22 -8.45
C ALA A 113 -11.57 -16.71 -8.29
N VAL A 114 -10.73 -15.89 -8.89
CA VAL A 114 -10.74 -14.43 -8.79
C VAL A 114 -10.54 -13.78 -10.16
N ARG A 115 -10.98 -12.53 -10.28
CA ARG A 115 -10.86 -11.72 -11.51
C ARG A 115 -10.04 -10.46 -11.26
N ASP A 116 -9.52 -9.88 -12.34
CA ASP A 116 -8.88 -8.57 -12.28
C ASP A 116 -9.81 -7.52 -11.64
N GLY A 117 -9.25 -6.72 -10.73
CA GLY A 117 -9.97 -5.72 -9.93
C GLY A 117 -10.82 -6.26 -8.77
N GLN A 118 -10.91 -7.58 -8.57
CA GLN A 118 -11.67 -8.14 -7.45
C GLN A 118 -10.98 -7.85 -6.10
N THR A 119 -11.72 -7.37 -5.11
CA THR A 119 -11.20 -7.17 -3.74
C THR A 119 -10.92 -8.51 -3.06
N LEU A 120 -9.71 -8.64 -2.51
CA LEU A 120 -9.20 -9.84 -1.84
C LEU A 120 -9.08 -9.67 -0.32
N ALA A 121 -8.83 -8.45 0.14
CA ALA A 121 -8.63 -8.11 1.55
C ALA A 121 -8.71 -6.59 1.75
N LEU A 122 -8.62 -6.15 3.01
CA LEU A 122 -8.44 -4.75 3.39
C LEU A 122 -7.11 -4.55 4.12
N LEU A 123 -6.47 -3.42 3.88
CA LEU A 123 -5.37 -2.90 4.69
C LEU A 123 -5.85 -1.67 5.47
N GLU A 124 -5.79 -1.73 6.79
CA GLU A 124 -6.07 -0.59 7.65
C GLU A 124 -4.79 0.21 7.90
N ALA A 125 -4.77 1.45 7.44
CA ALA A 125 -3.72 2.41 7.74
C ALA A 125 -4.37 3.72 8.20
N MET A 126 -3.99 4.18 9.40
CA MET A 126 -4.51 5.44 9.98
C MET A 126 -6.05 5.53 10.02
N LYS A 127 -6.73 4.44 10.40
CA LYS A 127 -8.20 4.29 10.44
C LYS A 127 -8.90 4.32 9.07
N THR A 128 -8.15 4.24 7.98
CA THR A 128 -8.68 4.11 6.63
C THR A 128 -8.49 2.67 6.16
N PHE A 129 -9.54 2.06 5.61
CA PHE A 129 -9.51 0.72 5.04
C PHE A 129 -9.31 0.80 3.53
N ASN A 130 -8.15 0.34 3.07
CA ASN A 130 -7.76 0.35 1.67
C ASN A 130 -7.93 -1.04 1.07
N PRO A 131 -8.71 -1.21 -0.01
CA PRO A 131 -8.88 -2.51 -0.64
C PRO A 131 -7.58 -3.00 -1.26
N VAL A 132 -7.31 -4.29 -1.08
CA VAL A 132 -6.30 -5.03 -1.85
C VAL A 132 -7.03 -5.68 -3.00
N GLU A 133 -6.72 -5.26 -4.22
CA GLU A 133 -7.36 -5.75 -5.44
C GLU A 133 -6.48 -6.78 -6.14
N CYS A 134 -7.12 -7.72 -6.83
CA CYS A 134 -6.44 -8.65 -7.71
C CYS A 134 -5.99 -7.94 -9.00
N ASP A 135 -4.82 -8.28 -9.50
CA ASP A 135 -4.21 -7.67 -10.69
C ASP A 135 -4.21 -8.62 -11.92
N GLY A 136 -5.14 -9.58 -11.93
CA GLY A 136 -5.34 -10.52 -13.02
C GLY A 136 -6.36 -11.61 -12.70
N ASP A 137 -6.75 -12.39 -13.71
CA ASP A 137 -7.64 -13.54 -13.56
C ASP A 137 -6.86 -14.78 -13.10
N GLY A 138 -7.43 -15.55 -12.18
CA GLY A 138 -6.77 -16.75 -11.69
C GLY A 138 -7.44 -17.41 -10.50
N THR A 139 -6.66 -18.21 -9.76
CA THR A 139 -7.08 -18.87 -8.53
C THR A 139 -6.11 -18.57 -7.41
N ILE A 140 -6.60 -18.21 -6.22
CA ILE A 140 -5.76 -18.00 -5.04
C ILE A 140 -5.15 -19.33 -4.62
N SER A 141 -3.84 -19.49 -4.74
CA SER A 141 -3.10 -20.68 -4.28
C SER A 141 -2.89 -20.66 -2.77
N ALA A 142 -2.58 -19.51 -2.19
CA ALA A 142 -2.23 -19.36 -0.77
C ALA A 142 -2.50 -17.94 -0.26
N VAL A 143 -2.75 -17.84 1.05
CA VAL A 143 -2.83 -16.59 1.81
C VAL A 143 -1.66 -16.58 2.79
N HIS A 144 -0.87 -15.52 2.79
CA HIS A 144 0.39 -15.43 3.55
C HIS A 144 0.30 -14.59 4.82
N ALA A 145 -0.79 -13.83 4.99
CA ALA A 145 -1.03 -12.98 6.16
C ALA A 145 -2.26 -13.45 6.95
N GLU A 146 -2.18 -13.33 8.28
CA GLU A 146 -3.26 -13.65 9.21
C GLU A 146 -4.18 -12.44 9.43
N ASP A 147 -5.44 -12.70 9.79
CA ASP A 147 -6.41 -11.62 10.06
C ASP A 147 -5.98 -10.80 11.30
N GLY A 148 -5.91 -9.48 11.13
CA GLY A 148 -5.42 -8.53 12.13
C GLY A 148 -3.89 -8.41 12.21
N ALA A 149 -3.12 -9.13 11.39
CA ALA A 149 -1.66 -9.05 11.41
C ALA A 149 -1.15 -7.71 10.85
N MET A 150 -0.08 -7.18 11.45
CA MET A 150 0.64 -6.03 10.90
C MET A 150 1.50 -6.49 9.73
N VAL A 151 1.36 -5.84 8.58
CA VAL A 151 2.15 -6.10 7.37
C VAL A 151 2.83 -4.81 6.91
N GLU A 152 3.97 -4.95 6.25
CA GLU A 152 4.74 -3.85 5.68
C GLU A 152 4.56 -3.75 4.17
N ALA A 153 4.84 -2.58 3.60
CA ALA A 153 4.81 -2.40 2.16
C ALA A 153 5.79 -3.38 1.46
N GLY A 154 5.27 -4.14 0.50
CA GLY A 154 6.01 -5.16 -0.23
C GLY A 154 5.86 -6.57 0.34
N ASP A 155 5.28 -6.75 1.52
CA ASP A 155 5.06 -8.09 2.10
C ASP A 155 4.12 -8.92 1.22
N PRO A 156 4.38 -10.22 1.06
CA PRO A 156 3.49 -11.10 0.31
C PRO A 156 2.17 -11.27 1.07
N LEU A 157 1.04 -11.06 0.38
CA LEU A 157 -0.30 -11.27 0.94
C LEU A 157 -0.97 -12.51 0.36
N PHE A 158 -0.89 -12.68 -0.98
CA PHE A 158 -1.49 -13.80 -1.68
C PHE A 158 -0.58 -14.36 -2.77
N SER A 159 -0.66 -15.67 -2.99
CA SER A 159 -0.18 -16.31 -4.22
C SER A 159 -1.37 -16.53 -5.16
N LEU A 160 -1.28 -16.03 -6.38
CA LEU A 160 -2.24 -16.22 -7.45
C LEU A 160 -1.65 -17.17 -8.48
N ARG A 161 -2.38 -18.24 -8.81
CA ARG A 161 -2.12 -19.04 -10.01
C ARG A 161 -2.90 -18.42 -11.17
N PRO A 162 -2.24 -17.85 -12.18
CA PRO A 162 -2.93 -17.31 -13.35
C PRO A 162 -3.76 -18.38 -14.06
N ALA A 163 -4.91 -17.98 -14.59
CA ALA A 163 -5.79 -18.85 -15.40
C ALA A 163 -5.25 -19.08 -16.82
#